data_AF-A0A1G9QBS6-F1
#
_entry.id   AF-A0A1G9QBS6-F1
#
_cell.length_a   1.000
_cell.length_b   1.000
_cell.length_c   1.000
_cell.angle_alpha   90.00
_cell.angle_beta   90.00
_cell.angle_gamma   90.00
#
_symmetry.space_group_name_H-M   'P 1'
#
loop_
_entity.id
_entity.type
_entity.pdbx_description
1 polymer ?
#
loop_
_entity_poly.entity_id
_entity_poly.type
_entity_poly.pdbx_seq_one_letter_code
_entity_poly.pdbx_strand_id
1 'polypeptide(L)'
;MKVTDAIARIKSSIHDISNEYTDAQYIDFLNTAVQQVSSLLIAARWPAFIKETTVRDGDSLPKNYMCCVGTYPLRMTDGTVKIIDDDYETVPFRYFATPDLIDDTTIDLPFTHSGINDVVVMAATLLAGNDNEMDITQDTSIMQALQQAIASGISGTTSG
;
A
#
# COMPACT_ATOMS: atom_id res chain seq x y z
N MET A 1 -11.35 -5.36 7.50
CA MET A 1 -11.98 -6.30 6.54
C MET A 1 -11.05 -7.48 6.48
N LYS A 2 -11.53 -8.70 6.72
CA LYS A 2 -10.67 -9.89 6.68
C LYS A 2 -10.22 -10.20 5.26
N VAL A 3 -9.00 -10.73 5.14
CA VAL A 3 -8.47 -11.16 3.84
C VAL A 3 -9.34 -12.27 3.24
N THR A 4 -9.83 -13.23 4.04
CA THR A 4 -10.80 -14.23 3.57
C THR A 4 -12.05 -13.61 2.92
N ASP A 5 -12.61 -12.53 3.52
CA ASP A 5 -13.79 -11.86 2.97
C ASP A 5 -13.45 -11.14 1.66
N ALA A 6 -12.27 -10.52 1.59
CA ALA A 6 -11.76 -9.89 0.38
C ALA A 6 -11.61 -10.90 -0.77
N ILE A 7 -10.98 -12.05 -0.50
CA ILE A 7 -10.83 -13.14 -1.48
C ILE A 7 -12.19 -13.65 -1.95
N ALA A 8 -13.14 -13.86 -1.03
CA ALA A 8 -14.49 -14.28 -1.40
C ALA A 8 -15.20 -13.27 -2.32
N ARG A 9 -15.03 -11.96 -2.07
CA ARG A 9 -15.56 -10.91 -2.96
C ARG A 9 -14.91 -10.93 -4.34
N ILE A 10 -13.59 -11.13 -4.43
CA ILE A 10 -12.87 -11.23 -5.70
C ILE A 10 -13.39 -12.42 -6.50
N LYS A 11 -13.39 -13.62 -5.90
CA LYS A 11 -13.89 -14.87 -6.51
C LYS A 11 -15.30 -14.70 -7.07
N SER A 12 -16.19 -14.11 -6.26
CA SER A 12 -17.58 -13.85 -6.69
C SER A 12 -17.67 -12.85 -7.85
N SER A 13 -16.75 -11.90 -7.97
CA SER A 13 -16.81 -10.83 -8.97
C SER A 13 -16.32 -11.29 -10.34
N ILE A 14 -15.28 -12.14 -10.37
CA ILE A 14 -14.72 -12.68 -11.62
C ILE A 14 -15.41 -13.96 -12.09
N HIS A 15 -16.48 -14.39 -11.42
CA HIS A 15 -17.15 -15.66 -11.67
C HIS A 15 -16.15 -16.85 -11.73
N ASP A 16 -15.21 -16.91 -10.79
CA ASP A 16 -14.29 -18.05 -10.66
C ASP A 16 -15.06 -19.28 -10.13
N ILE A 17 -15.86 -19.87 -11.01
CA ILE A 17 -16.72 -21.03 -10.74
C ILE A 17 -15.87 -22.32 -10.69
N SER A 18 -14.66 -22.29 -11.25
CA SER A 18 -13.73 -23.41 -11.40
C SER A 18 -12.68 -23.51 -10.28
N ASN A 19 -12.56 -22.53 -9.38
CA ASN A 19 -11.42 -22.38 -8.46
C ASN A 19 -10.08 -22.41 -9.21
N GLU A 20 -9.98 -21.60 -10.26
CA GLU A 20 -8.78 -21.49 -11.09
C GLU A 20 -7.56 -21.00 -10.30
N TYR A 21 -7.79 -20.19 -9.28
CA TYR A 21 -6.73 -19.65 -8.43
C TYR A 21 -6.79 -20.19 -7.01
N THR A 22 -5.61 -20.47 -6.47
CA THR A 22 -5.39 -20.76 -5.05
C THR A 22 -5.50 -19.49 -4.21
N ASP A 23 -5.77 -19.63 -2.91
CA ASP A 23 -5.81 -18.47 -2.00
C ASP A 23 -4.48 -17.70 -1.97
N ALA A 24 -3.34 -18.38 -2.17
CA ALA A 24 -2.02 -17.75 -2.27
C ALA A 24 -1.93 -16.81 -3.49
N GLN A 25 -2.48 -17.21 -4.64
CA GLN A 25 -2.52 -16.35 -5.83
C GLN A 25 -3.43 -15.13 -5.62
N TYR A 26 -4.56 -15.31 -4.91
CA TYR A 26 -5.38 -14.17 -4.52
C TYR A 26 -4.68 -13.21 -3.56
N ILE A 27 -3.86 -13.74 -2.65
CA ILE A 27 -2.98 -12.92 -1.79
C ILE A 27 -1.98 -12.13 -2.64
N ASP A 28 -1.41 -12.72 -3.70
CA ASP A 28 -0.48 -12.02 -4.61
C ASP A 28 -1.17 -10.85 -5.35
N PHE A 29 -2.39 -11.06 -5.84
CA PHE A 29 -3.20 -9.97 -6.43
C PHE A 29 -3.52 -8.87 -5.40
N LEU A 30 -3.90 -9.25 -4.18
CA LEU A 30 -4.15 -8.30 -3.10
C LEU A 30 -2.89 -7.53 -2.72
N ASN A 31 -1.73 -8.18 -2.61
CA ASN A 31 -0.47 -7.54 -2.31
C ASN A 31 -0.07 -6.54 -3.40
N THR A 32 -0.25 -6.91 -4.67
CA THR A 32 -0.02 -6.01 -5.80
C THR A 32 -0.93 -4.79 -5.72
N ALA A 33 -2.23 -4.99 -5.47
CA ALA A 33 -3.21 -3.91 -5.31
C ALA A 33 -2.90 -3.02 -4.09
N VAL A 34 -2.51 -3.58 -2.95
CA VAL A 34 -2.08 -2.85 -1.75
C VAL A 34 -0.90 -1.95 -2.08
N GLN A 35 0.10 -2.44 -2.81
CA GLN A 35 1.28 -1.67 -3.20
C GLN A 35 0.94 -0.53 -4.17
N GLN A 36 0.08 -0.78 -5.16
CA GLN A 36 -0.39 0.25 -6.10
C GLN A 36 -1.16 1.36 -5.38
N VAL A 37 -2.15 0.99 -4.57
CA VAL A 37 -2.95 1.94 -3.79
C VAL A 37 -2.08 2.71 -2.80
N SER A 38 -1.14 2.03 -2.12
CA SER A 38 -0.17 2.67 -1.23
C SER A 38 0.66 3.73 -1.94
N SER A 39 1.18 3.41 -3.13
CA SER A 39 2.00 4.33 -3.92
C SER A 39 1.26 5.62 -4.27
N LEU A 40 -0.02 5.50 -4.62
CA LEU A 40 -0.87 6.64 -4.98
C LEU A 40 -1.22 7.50 -3.77
N LEU A 41 -1.49 6.87 -2.63
CA LEU A 41 -1.75 7.57 -1.37
C LEU A 41 -0.50 8.28 -0.83
N ILE A 42 0.67 7.66 -0.97
CA ILE A 42 1.97 8.27 -0.65
C ILE A 42 2.27 9.46 -1.57
N ALA A 43 1.99 9.33 -2.87
CA ALA A 43 2.12 10.44 -3.83
C ALA A 43 1.19 11.61 -3.46
N ALA A 44 -0.02 11.31 -2.96
CA ALA A 44 -0.94 12.29 -2.39
C ALA A 44 -0.56 12.79 -0.97
N ARG A 45 0.61 12.36 -0.45
CA ARG A 45 1.14 12.73 0.87
C ARG A 45 0.19 12.39 2.03
N TRP A 46 -0.56 11.29 1.94
CA TRP A 46 -1.53 10.95 2.97
C TRP A 46 -0.84 10.58 4.30
N PRO A 47 -1.12 11.29 5.42
CA PRO A 47 -0.33 11.15 6.65
C PRO A 47 -0.33 9.77 7.29
N ALA A 48 -1.34 8.93 7.02
CA ALA A 48 -1.45 7.59 7.58
C ALA A 48 -0.27 6.66 7.23
N PHE A 49 0.53 7.01 6.21
CA PHE A 49 1.70 6.25 5.77
C PHE A 49 3.03 6.77 6.35
N ILE A 50 2.99 7.84 7.15
CA ILE A 50 4.18 8.41 7.75
C ILE A 50 4.56 7.57 8.97
N LYS A 51 5.79 7.05 8.96
CA LYS A 51 6.42 6.43 10.11
C LYS A 51 7.58 7.30 10.58
N GLU A 52 7.89 7.19 11.86
CA GLU A 52 9.01 7.89 12.49
C GLU A 52 9.99 6.88 13.08
N THR A 53 11.27 7.20 13.00
CA THR A 53 12.35 6.43 13.63
C THR A 53 13.50 7.39 13.95
N THR A 54 14.54 6.87 14.60
CA THR A 54 15.84 7.53 14.71
C THR A 54 16.83 6.72 13.89
N VAL A 55 17.64 7.38 13.06
CA VAL A 55 18.70 6.74 12.28
C VAL A 55 20.08 7.20 12.74
N ARG A 56 21.07 6.33 12.54
CA ARG A 56 22.50 6.54 12.80
C ARG A 56 23.32 6.23 11.56
N ASP A 57 24.59 6.61 11.60
CA ASP A 57 25.53 6.31 10.54
C ASP A 57 25.71 4.80 10.36
N GLY A 58 25.51 4.31 9.13
CA GLY A 58 25.61 2.89 8.78
C GLY A 58 24.35 2.07 9.01
N ASP A 59 23.27 2.67 9.54
CA ASP A 59 21.99 1.96 9.69
C ASP A 59 21.40 1.58 8.31
N SER A 60 20.73 0.44 8.24
CA SER A 60 19.90 0.10 7.09
C SER A 60 18.65 1.00 7.02
N LEU A 61 18.16 1.25 5.81
CA LEU A 61 16.89 1.91 5.61
C LEU A 61 15.76 1.14 6.31
N PRO A 62 14.77 1.84 6.88
CA PRO A 62 13.65 1.18 7.53
C PRO A 62 12.89 0.25 6.58
N LYS A 63 12.27 -0.79 7.14
CA LYS A 63 11.44 -1.73 6.38
C LYS A 63 10.35 -0.99 5.61
N ASN A 64 10.13 -1.39 4.36
CA ASN A 64 9.14 -0.83 3.42
C ASN A 64 9.33 0.68 3.16
N TYR A 65 10.54 1.21 3.35
CA TYR A 65 10.85 2.61 3.05
C TYR A 65 10.54 2.95 1.58
N MET A 66 9.83 4.07 1.38
CA MET A 66 9.52 4.60 0.05
C MET A 66 10.23 5.93 -0.22
N CYS A 67 10.05 6.94 0.65
CA CYS A 67 10.70 8.23 0.53
C CYS A 67 10.70 9.02 1.84
N CYS A 68 11.57 10.03 1.95
CA CYS A 68 11.63 10.93 3.10
C CYS A 68 10.42 11.87 3.19
N VAL A 69 10.05 12.23 4.42
CA VAL A 69 9.09 13.30 4.73
C VAL A 69 9.84 14.53 5.21
N GLY A 70 10.30 15.34 4.26
CA GLY A 70 11.10 16.54 4.53
C GLY A 70 12.56 16.38 4.12
N THR A 71 13.39 17.33 4.57
CA THR A 71 14.81 17.40 4.24
C THR A 71 15.61 17.03 5.47
N TYR A 72 16.61 16.17 5.29
CA TYR A 72 17.47 15.66 6.36
C TYR A 72 18.93 15.72 5.91
N PRO A 73 19.90 15.89 6.82
CA PRO A 73 21.33 15.81 6.52
C PRO A 73 21.77 14.35 6.34
N LEU A 74 21.10 13.63 5.44
CA LEU A 74 21.30 12.21 5.18
C LEU A 74 21.57 11.98 3.70
N ARG A 75 22.50 11.07 3.41
CA ARG A 75 22.69 10.42 2.12
C ARG A 75 22.30 8.96 2.26
N MET A 76 21.50 8.47 1.33
CA MET A 76 21.06 7.07 1.30
C MET A 76 21.66 6.42 0.05
N THR A 77 22.33 5.29 0.21
CA THR A 77 22.97 4.57 -0.90
C THR A 77 22.89 3.08 -0.63
N ASP A 78 22.37 2.32 -1.59
CA ASP A 78 22.24 0.87 -1.52
C ASP A 78 21.55 0.37 -0.23
N GLY A 79 20.50 1.08 0.20
CA GLY A 79 19.76 0.71 1.41
C GLY A 79 20.46 1.08 2.72
N THR A 80 21.57 1.81 2.71
CA THR A 80 22.28 2.25 3.93
C THR A 80 22.20 3.77 4.09
N VAL A 81 22.07 4.22 5.34
CA VAL A 81 22.05 5.61 5.75
C VAL A 81 23.45 6.10 6.07
N LYS A 82 23.78 7.30 5.59
CA LYS A 82 24.94 8.08 6.01
C LYS A 82 24.52 9.51 6.37
N ILE A 83 24.77 9.94 7.59
CA ILE A 83 24.71 11.33 8.05
C ILE A 83 25.86 12.09 7.40
N ILE A 84 25.55 13.23 6.78
CA ILE A 84 26.53 14.05 6.05
C ILE A 84 26.94 15.32 6.80
N ASP A 85 26.35 15.55 7.97
CA ASP A 85 26.63 16.68 8.84
C ASP A 85 27.22 16.14 10.16
N ASP A 86 28.49 16.47 10.40
CA ASP A 86 29.27 15.94 11.53
C ASP A 86 28.76 16.44 12.90
N ASP A 87 27.90 17.46 12.92
CA ASP A 87 27.26 17.95 14.15
C ASP A 87 26.16 17.00 14.67
N TYR A 88 25.80 15.97 13.90
CA TYR A 88 24.74 15.02 14.25
C TYR A 88 25.26 13.57 14.37
N GLU A 89 25.12 12.97 15.55
CA GLU A 89 25.33 11.52 15.73
C GLU A 89 24.09 10.69 15.36
N THR A 90 22.91 11.28 15.50
CA THR A 90 21.62 10.65 15.20
C THR A 90 20.64 11.66 14.62
N VAL A 91 19.74 11.21 13.74
CA VAL A 91 18.74 12.07 13.11
C VAL A 91 17.33 11.48 13.32
N PRO A 92 16.39 12.23 13.94
CA PRO A 92 14.98 11.89 13.92
C PRO A 92 14.50 11.90 12.47
N PHE A 93 13.96 10.78 12.00
CA PHE A 93 13.69 10.55 10.60
C PHE A 93 12.24 10.14 10.36
N ARG A 94 11.56 10.88 9.50
CA ARG A 94 10.18 10.60 9.09
C ARG A 94 10.18 10.19 7.64
N TYR A 95 9.45 9.12 7.34
CA TYR A 95 9.43 8.50 6.03
C TYR A 95 8.06 7.94 5.71
N PHE A 96 7.75 7.89 4.42
CA PHE A 96 6.62 7.12 3.92
C PHE A 96 7.01 5.64 3.84
N ALA A 97 6.13 4.77 4.32
CA ALA A 97 6.30 3.33 4.23
C ALA A 97 5.01 2.63 3.86
N THR A 98 5.09 1.63 2.98
CA THR A 98 3.94 0.78 2.68
C THR A 98 3.64 -0.15 3.86
N PRO A 99 2.41 -0.66 3.96
CA PRO A 99 2.12 -1.76 4.86
C PRO A 99 2.97 -2.99 4.56
N ASP A 100 3.01 -3.91 5.52
CA ASP A 100 3.56 -5.24 5.30
C ASP A 100 2.69 -6.01 4.31
N LEU A 101 3.34 -6.93 3.59
CA LEU A 101 2.63 -7.85 2.70
C LEU A 101 1.74 -8.78 3.52
N ILE A 102 0.58 -9.07 2.95
CA ILE A 102 -0.35 -10.08 3.43
C ILE A 102 0.28 -11.44 3.17
N ASP A 103 0.35 -12.28 4.19
CA ASP A 103 0.87 -13.64 4.15
C ASP A 103 -0.11 -14.68 4.73
N ASP A 104 -1.26 -14.23 5.24
CA ASP A 104 -2.28 -15.05 5.89
C ASP A 104 -3.69 -14.56 5.49
N THR A 105 -4.65 -15.47 5.36
CA THR A 105 -6.05 -15.13 5.04
C THR A 105 -6.87 -14.70 6.26
N THR A 106 -6.40 -15.01 7.48
CA THR A 106 -7.09 -14.75 8.74
C THR A 106 -6.88 -13.33 9.29
N ILE A 107 -5.92 -12.60 8.73
CA ILE A 107 -5.63 -11.22 9.12
C ILE A 107 -6.60 -10.24 8.44
N ASP A 108 -6.58 -8.99 8.92
CA ASP A 108 -7.28 -7.89 8.27
C ASP A 108 -6.42 -7.30 7.15
N LEU A 109 -7.07 -6.76 6.13
CA LEU A 109 -6.42 -5.89 5.16
C LEU A 109 -5.74 -4.70 5.86
N PRO A 110 -4.62 -4.22 5.32
CA PRO A 110 -3.71 -3.36 6.07
C PRO A 110 -4.21 -1.92 6.31
N PHE A 111 -5.24 -1.47 5.61
CA PHE A 111 -5.73 -0.09 5.76
C PHE A 111 -6.80 0.00 6.84
N THR A 112 -6.67 0.98 7.72
CA THR A 112 -7.67 1.27 8.76
C THR A 112 -8.98 1.79 8.17
N HIS A 113 -8.91 2.51 7.05
CA HIS A 113 -10.08 3.05 6.37
C HIS A 113 -10.74 1.99 5.47
N SER A 114 -11.98 1.59 5.80
CA SER A 114 -12.71 0.55 5.06
C SER A 114 -12.86 0.85 3.57
N GLY A 115 -13.17 2.11 3.21
CA GLY A 115 -13.29 2.49 1.80
C GLY A 115 -12.01 2.34 0.98
N ILE A 116 -10.84 2.33 1.62
CA ILE A 116 -9.57 2.10 0.92
C ILE A 116 -9.34 0.60 0.75
N ASN A 117 -9.69 -0.20 1.75
CA ASN A 117 -9.74 -1.65 1.59
C ASN A 117 -10.70 -2.05 0.44
N ASP A 118 -11.84 -1.38 0.29
CA ASP A 118 -12.75 -1.64 -0.84
C ASP A 118 -12.10 -1.32 -2.19
N VAL A 119 -11.32 -0.24 -2.30
CA VAL A 119 -10.55 0.06 -3.53
C VAL A 119 -9.45 -0.96 -3.80
N VAL A 120 -8.78 -1.45 -2.76
CA VAL A 120 -7.78 -2.53 -2.88
C VAL A 120 -8.42 -3.79 -3.43
N VAL A 121 -9.57 -4.19 -2.88
CA VAL A 121 -10.34 -5.35 -3.37
C VAL A 121 -10.74 -5.13 -4.82
N MET A 122 -11.23 -3.94 -5.17
CA MET A 122 -11.59 -3.62 -6.54
C MET A 122 -10.39 -3.74 -7.49
N ALA A 123 -9.24 -3.14 -7.14
CA ALA A 123 -8.02 -3.24 -7.95
C ALA A 123 -7.53 -4.69 -8.09
N ALA A 124 -7.57 -5.48 -7.01
CA ALA A 124 -7.23 -6.90 -7.04
C ALA A 124 -8.19 -7.72 -7.92
N THR A 125 -9.49 -7.39 -7.91
CA THR A 125 -10.48 -8.01 -8.82
C THR A 125 -10.13 -7.76 -10.28
N LEU A 126 -9.72 -6.54 -10.63
CA LEU A 126 -9.34 -6.23 -12.02
C LEU A 126 -8.04 -6.92 -12.41
N LEU A 127 -7.06 -7.01 -11.50
CA LEU A 127 -5.82 -7.77 -11.74
C LEU A 127 -6.10 -9.26 -12.00
N ALA A 128 -6.93 -9.88 -11.18
CA ALA A 128 -7.32 -11.29 -11.33
C ALA A 128 -8.16 -11.51 -12.61
N GLY A 129 -9.05 -10.58 -12.94
CA GLY A 129 -9.86 -10.62 -14.17
C GLY A 129 -9.01 -10.48 -15.42
N ASN A 130 -8.04 -9.56 -15.44
CA ASN A 130 -7.15 -9.34 -16.58
C ASN A 130 -6.22 -10.53 -16.83
N ASP A 131 -5.78 -11.23 -15.78
CA ASP A 131 -5.00 -12.47 -15.91
C ASP A 131 -5.83 -13.59 -16.57
N ASN A 132 -7.15 -13.62 -16.30
CA ASN A 132 -8.06 -14.59 -16.90
C ASN A 132 -8.48 -14.23 -18.34
N GLU A 133 -8.77 -12.95 -18.62
CA GLU A 133 -9.35 -12.51 -19.89
C GLU A 133 -8.33 -11.93 -20.90
N MET A 134 -7.06 -11.74 -20.52
CA MET A 134 -6.02 -11.04 -21.32
C MET A 134 -6.46 -9.66 -21.84
N ASP A 135 -7.30 -8.93 -21.10
CA ASP A 135 -7.75 -7.58 -21.46
C ASP A 135 -7.02 -6.53 -20.62
N ILE A 136 -6.30 -5.60 -21.27
CA ILE A 136 -5.39 -4.63 -20.63
C ILE A 136 -6.04 -3.26 -20.41
N THR A 137 -7.36 -3.13 -20.61
CA THR A 137 -8.00 -1.82 -20.80
C THR A 137 -8.59 -1.16 -19.53
N GLN A 138 -8.17 -1.56 -18.32
CA GLN A 138 -8.89 -1.20 -17.07
C GLN A 138 -8.20 -0.20 -16.12
N ASP A 139 -7.07 0.42 -16.49
CA ASP A 139 -6.37 1.38 -15.61
C ASP A 139 -7.19 2.63 -15.24
N THR A 140 -8.14 3.03 -16.10
CA THR A 140 -8.93 4.26 -15.89
C THR A 140 -9.97 4.12 -14.78
N SER A 141 -10.56 2.92 -14.61
CA SER A 141 -11.58 2.68 -13.57
C SER A 141 -10.95 2.63 -12.18
N ILE A 142 -9.73 2.10 -12.05
CA ILE A 142 -8.94 2.11 -10.81
C ILE A 142 -8.67 3.55 -10.37
N MET A 143 -8.20 4.39 -11.29
CA MET A 143 -7.91 5.80 -10.99
C MET A 143 -9.14 6.56 -10.50
N GLN A 144 -10.30 6.37 -11.13
CA GLN A 144 -11.54 7.05 -10.74
C GLN A 144 -12.05 6.59 -9.37
N ALA A 145 -12.09 5.27 -9.12
CA ALA A 145 -12.50 4.74 -7.84
C ALA A 145 -11.56 5.17 -6.70
N LEU A 146 -10.25 5.22 -6.98
CA LEU A 146 -9.28 5.71 -6.02
C LEU A 146 -9.50 7.19 -5.72
N GLN A 147 -9.71 8.04 -6.73
CA GLN A 147 -10.03 9.45 -6.51
C GLN A 147 -11.28 9.62 -5.62
N GLN A 148 -12.30 8.78 -5.83
CA GLN A 148 -13.53 8.79 -5.03
C GLN A 148 -13.29 8.31 -3.58
N ALA A 149 -12.48 7.28 -3.38
CA ALA A 149 -12.13 6.79 -2.04
C ALA A 149 -11.22 7.77 -1.29
N ILE A 150 -10.28 8.42 -1.98
CA ILE A 150 -9.47 9.51 -1.42
C ILE A 150 -10.37 10.67 -1.00
N ALA A 151 -11.30 11.11 -1.86
CA ALA A 151 -12.24 12.17 -1.53
C ALA A 151 -13.12 11.83 -0.31
N SER A 152 -13.56 10.58 -0.22
CA SER A 152 -14.34 10.07 0.91
C SER A 152 -13.51 9.94 2.20
N GLY A 153 -12.25 9.50 2.11
CA GLY A 153 -11.34 9.38 3.25
C GLY A 153 -10.81 10.72 3.78
N ILE A 154 -10.64 11.73 2.91
CA ILE A 154 -10.26 13.10 3.30
C ILE A 154 -11.41 13.81 4.05
N SER A 155 -12.65 13.54 3.67
CA SER A 155 -13.84 14.18 4.27
C SER A 155 -14.13 13.69 5.70
N GLY A 156 -13.58 12.54 6.11
CA GLY A 156 -13.76 11.95 7.44
C GLY A 156 -12.92 12.58 8.57
N THR A 157 -12.01 13.51 8.25
CA THR A 157 -11.15 14.20 9.23
C THR A 157 -11.54 15.65 9.51
N THR A 158 -12.65 16.14 8.94
CA THR A 158 -13.20 17.48 9.21
C THR A 158 -14.54 17.38 9.95
N SER A 159 -14.50 16.87 11.18
CA SER A 159 -15.59 17.11 12.12
C SER A 159 -15.07 16.96 13.57
N GLY A 160 -14.85 18.11 14.21
CA GLY A 160 -14.98 18.32 15.65
C GLY A 160 -13.83 17.85 16.53
#